data_AF-A0A6P5WTW5-F1
#
_entry.id   AF-A0A6P5WTW5-F1
#
_cell.length_a   1.000
_cell.length_b   1.000
_cell.length_c   1.000
_cell.angle_alpha   90.00
_cell.angle_beta   90.00
_cell.angle_gamma   90.00
#
_symmetry.space_group_name_H-M   'P 1'
#
loop_
_entity.id
_entity.type
_entity.pdbx_description
1 polymer ?
#
loop_
_entity_poly.entity_id
_entity_poly.type
_entity_poly.pdbx_seq_one_letter_code
_entity_poly.pdbx_strand_id
1 'polypeptide(L)'
;MKSRLRLRYAPQLRNVFYGSQYHHRVTYGLHRISSFLCQLVTLKIRLSMDWGEYKLPKFPELSCLRHLTYEVWVVDGKNLLGLTSLIEASPALQKFKLECVLTEAGGKREVQKVEGYPNKNLKEVEVVGFLGGTSDTELIIYLLESAFNLEKLVIDPCPLSWRGTPWEFVETEQKQRARRSALQFRKTQANKGSVEFVIL
;
A
#
# COMPACT_ATOMS: atom_id res chain seq x y z
N MET A 1 -26.26 2.84 14.13
CA MET A 1 -25.61 3.91 14.93
C MET A 1 -24.54 4.59 14.06
N LYS A 2 -24.73 5.86 13.64
CA LYS A 2 -23.73 6.63 12.87
C LYS A 2 -22.86 7.43 13.83
N SER A 3 -21.66 6.95 14.17
CA SER A 3 -20.70 7.74 14.94
C SER A 3 -20.24 8.93 14.09
N ARG A 4 -20.46 10.16 14.58
CA ARG A 4 -19.92 11.39 14.00
C ARG A 4 -18.61 11.72 14.71
N LEU A 5 -17.47 11.31 14.13
CA LEU A 5 -16.17 11.81 14.57
C LEU A 5 -16.13 13.33 14.28
N ARG A 6 -16.21 14.17 15.32
CA ARG A 6 -16.07 15.63 15.20
C ARG A 6 -14.61 16.00 15.49
N LEU A 7 -13.79 16.06 14.46
CA LEU A 7 -12.37 16.44 14.55
C LEU A 7 -12.13 17.96 14.60
N ARG A 8 -13.18 18.76 14.87
CA ARG A 8 -13.10 20.24 14.90
C ARG A 8 -12.15 20.79 15.97
N TYR A 9 -11.67 19.98 16.91
CA TYR A 9 -10.77 20.38 18.00
C TYR A 9 -9.37 19.76 17.90
N ALA A 10 -8.99 19.20 16.75
CA ALA A 10 -7.67 18.58 16.55
C ALA A 10 -6.86 19.26 15.41
N PRO A 11 -6.55 20.57 15.50
CA PRO A 11 -5.77 21.28 14.48
C PRO A 11 -4.31 20.82 14.40
N GLN A 12 -3.84 19.96 15.31
CA GLN A 12 -2.50 19.35 15.28
C GLN A 12 -2.53 17.87 14.89
N LEU A 13 -3.63 17.40 14.28
CA LEU A 13 -3.77 16.01 13.87
C LEU A 13 -2.80 15.69 12.73
N ARG A 14 -1.69 15.04 13.07
CA ARG A 14 -0.63 14.65 12.12
C ARG A 14 -0.66 13.18 11.74
N ASN A 15 -1.28 12.35 12.58
CA ASN A 15 -1.38 10.91 12.42
C ASN A 15 -2.85 10.50 12.43
N VAL A 16 -3.30 9.82 11.38
CA VAL A 16 -4.67 9.30 11.30
C VAL A 16 -4.63 7.82 10.99
N PHE A 17 -5.34 7.04 11.79
CA PHE A 17 -5.72 5.67 11.46
C PHE A 17 -7.21 5.65 11.12
N TYR A 18 -7.55 5.22 9.92
CA TYR A 18 -8.94 5.06 9.49
C TYR A 18 -9.17 3.67 8.94
N GLY A 19 -10.14 2.94 9.49
CA GLY A 19 -10.53 1.61 9.00
C GLY A 19 -12.02 1.47 8.77
N SER A 20 -12.40 0.81 7.67
CA SER A 20 -13.79 0.43 7.40
C SER A 20 -13.85 -0.83 6.55
N GLN A 21 -14.88 -1.66 6.78
CA GLN A 21 -15.23 -2.80 5.93
C GLN A 21 -15.75 -2.38 4.55
N TYR A 22 -16.15 -1.11 4.39
CA TYR A 22 -16.63 -0.59 3.11
C TYR A 22 -15.82 0.63 2.66
N HIS A 23 -15.32 0.59 1.43
CA HIS A 23 -14.51 1.65 0.82
C HIS A 23 -15.21 3.01 0.78
N HIS A 24 -16.52 3.06 0.46
CA HIS A 24 -17.30 4.30 0.41
C HIS A 24 -17.37 5.03 1.76
N ARG A 25 -17.11 4.33 2.87
CA ARG A 25 -17.01 4.98 4.18
C ARG A 25 -15.64 5.57 4.43
N VAL A 26 -14.58 4.97 3.87
CA VAL A 26 -13.21 5.50 3.91
C VAL A 26 -13.15 6.83 3.19
N THR A 27 -13.72 6.88 2.00
CA THR A 27 -13.80 8.11 1.21
C THR A 27 -14.61 9.18 1.93
N TYR A 28 -15.75 8.81 2.52
CA TYR A 28 -16.55 9.72 3.33
C TYR A 28 -15.83 10.18 4.60
N GLY A 29 -15.03 9.31 5.23
CA GLY A 29 -14.19 9.62 6.38
C GLY A 29 -13.10 10.62 6.04
N LEU A 30 -12.38 10.38 4.94
CA LEU A 30 -11.34 11.29 4.43
C LEU A 30 -11.93 12.64 4.01
N HIS A 31 -13.08 12.64 3.33
CA HIS A 31 -13.80 13.87 3.00
C HIS A 31 -14.20 14.68 4.25
N ARG A 32 -14.56 14.02 5.36
CA ARG A 32 -14.90 14.70 6.62
C ARG A 32 -13.71 15.37 7.31
N ILE A 33 -12.50 14.92 7.00
CA ILE A 33 -11.27 15.45 7.58
C ILE A 33 -10.48 16.25 6.56
N SER A 34 -11.08 16.56 5.41
CA SER A 34 -10.44 17.25 4.29
C SER A 34 -9.78 18.56 4.69
N SER A 35 -10.40 19.32 5.58
CA SER A 35 -9.84 20.56 6.13
C SER A 35 -8.53 20.38 6.89
N PHE A 36 -8.21 19.16 7.33
CA PHE A 36 -6.99 18.80 8.05
C PHE A 36 -6.08 17.87 7.24
N LEU A 37 -6.46 17.52 6.01
CA LEU A 37 -5.66 16.62 5.18
C LEU A 37 -4.33 17.28 4.74
N CYS A 38 -4.33 18.59 4.52
CA CYS A 38 -3.15 19.33 4.09
C CYS A 38 -2.02 19.38 5.13
N GLN A 39 -2.31 19.13 6.41
CA GLN A 39 -1.35 19.13 7.52
C GLN A 39 -0.97 17.72 8.00
N LEU A 40 -1.59 16.68 7.40
CA LEU A 40 -1.39 15.30 7.80
C LEU A 40 0.01 14.85 7.36
N VAL A 41 0.78 14.26 8.27
CA VAL A 41 2.15 13.79 8.00
C VAL A 41 2.18 12.27 7.81
N THR A 42 1.32 11.56 8.55
CA THR A 42 1.20 10.11 8.51
C THR A 42 -0.26 9.70 8.39
N LEU A 43 -0.54 8.82 7.44
CA LEU A 43 -1.87 8.28 7.20
C LEU A 43 -1.78 6.76 7.12
N LYS A 44 -2.51 6.07 7.99
CA LYS A 44 -2.73 4.63 7.89
C LYS A 44 -4.21 4.38 7.59
N ILE A 45 -4.47 3.69 6.49
CA ILE A 45 -5.83 3.35 6.05
C ILE A 45 -5.98 1.84 6.00
N ARG A 46 -7.00 1.32 6.69
CA ARG A 46 -7.43 -0.07 6.56
C ARG A 46 -8.60 -0.17 5.58
N LEU A 47 -8.38 -0.90 4.49
CA LEU A 47 -9.35 -1.14 3.42
C LEU A 47 -9.75 -2.63 3.38
N SER A 48 -11.04 -2.90 3.30
CA SER A 48 -11.55 -4.22 2.84
C SER A 48 -11.76 -4.14 1.34
N MET A 49 -11.07 -5.00 0.58
CA MET A 49 -11.29 -5.14 -0.85
C MET A 49 -12.25 -6.30 -1.12
N ASP A 50 -13.54 -6.06 -0.96
CA ASP A 50 -14.65 -6.96 -1.33
C ASP A 50 -14.64 -7.33 -2.85
N TRP A 51 -15.69 -7.96 -3.36
CA TRP A 51 -15.78 -8.51 -4.72
C TRP A 51 -16.12 -7.46 -5.81
N GLY A 52 -15.17 -6.61 -6.23
CA GLY A 52 -15.34 -5.69 -7.37
C GLY A 52 -14.08 -4.94 -7.84
N GLU A 53 -14.18 -4.19 -8.94
CA GLU A 53 -13.13 -3.27 -9.41
C GLU A 53 -13.05 -2.02 -8.52
N TYR A 54 -11.87 -1.77 -7.96
CA TYR A 54 -11.65 -0.68 -7.02
C TYR A 54 -11.07 0.55 -7.70
N LYS A 55 -11.83 1.64 -7.71
CA LYS A 55 -11.28 2.99 -7.95
C LYS A 55 -11.57 3.84 -6.72
N LEU A 56 -10.52 4.17 -5.98
CA LEU A 56 -10.64 5.22 -4.97
C LEU A 56 -10.97 6.55 -5.68
N PRO A 57 -11.76 7.43 -5.04
CA PRO A 57 -12.07 8.74 -5.60
C PRO A 57 -10.81 9.61 -5.65
N LYS A 58 -10.88 10.70 -6.41
CA LYS A 58 -9.84 11.72 -6.36
C LYS A 58 -9.79 12.35 -4.97
N PHE A 59 -8.59 12.43 -4.42
CA PHE A 59 -8.33 13.10 -3.15
C PHE A 59 -7.85 14.53 -3.39
N PRO A 60 -8.13 15.46 -2.46
CA PRO A 60 -7.43 16.74 -2.45
C PRO A 60 -5.93 16.50 -2.24
N GLU A 61 -5.11 17.47 -2.63
CA GLU A 61 -3.67 17.39 -2.43
C GLU A 61 -3.30 17.27 -0.94
N LEU A 62 -2.50 16.25 -0.62
CA LEU A 62 -1.98 15.90 0.70
C LEU A 62 -0.54 16.38 0.82
N SER A 63 -0.34 17.70 0.72
CA SER A 63 0.98 18.31 0.54
C SER A 63 1.96 18.07 1.69
N CYS A 64 1.48 17.77 2.90
CA CYS A 64 2.34 17.42 4.04
C CYS A 64 2.54 15.92 4.28
N LEU A 65 1.86 15.05 3.52
CA LEU A 65 1.87 13.62 3.79
C LEU A 65 3.22 13.02 3.41
N ARG A 66 3.93 12.49 4.41
CA ARG A 66 5.26 11.87 4.25
C ARG A 66 5.21 10.35 4.38
N HIS A 67 4.26 9.82 5.15
CA HIS A 67 4.13 8.40 5.41
C HIS A 67 2.71 7.93 5.10
N LEU A 68 2.57 7.00 4.17
CA LEU A 68 1.30 6.38 3.83
C LEU A 68 1.39 4.87 4.09
N THR A 69 0.45 4.33 4.85
CA THR A 69 0.30 2.89 5.06
C THR A 69 -1.09 2.46 4.62
N TYR A 70 -1.14 1.52 3.67
CA TYR A 70 -2.36 0.77 3.39
C TYR A 70 -2.32 -0.57 4.09
N GLU A 71 -3.32 -0.82 4.90
CA GLU A 71 -3.59 -2.14 5.42
C GLU A 71 -4.76 -2.73 4.64
N VAL A 72 -4.52 -3.81 3.91
CA VAL A 72 -5.46 -4.39 2.96
C VAL A 72 -5.71 -5.85 3.29
N TRP A 73 -6.98 -6.25 3.23
CA TRP A 73 -7.35 -7.66 3.16
C TRP A 73 -7.25 -8.07 1.69
N VAL A 74 -6.23 -8.89 1.35
CA VAL A 74 -5.91 -9.22 -0.04
C VAL A 74 -6.28 -10.66 -0.35
N VAL A 75 -7.25 -10.82 -1.23
CA VAL A 75 -7.39 -12.05 -2.01
C VAL A 75 -6.59 -11.83 -3.30
N ASP A 76 -5.73 -12.78 -3.68
CA ASP A 76 -4.99 -12.70 -4.94
C ASP A 76 -5.95 -12.60 -6.16
N GLY A 77 -5.52 -11.92 -7.21
CA GLY A 77 -6.37 -11.50 -8.34
C GLY A 77 -7.09 -10.14 -8.17
N LYS A 78 -6.86 -9.39 -7.08
CA LYS A 78 -7.38 -8.02 -6.93
C LYS A 78 -6.45 -6.97 -7.55
N ASN A 79 -7.02 -5.92 -8.12
CA ASN A 79 -6.23 -4.82 -8.64
C ASN A 79 -5.82 -3.84 -7.51
N LEU A 80 -4.52 -3.79 -7.19
CA LEU A 80 -3.96 -2.85 -6.21
C LEU A 80 -3.65 -1.47 -6.81
N LEU A 81 -3.70 -1.30 -8.14
CA LEU A 81 -3.46 0.00 -8.79
C LEU A 81 -4.54 1.02 -8.45
N GLY A 82 -5.74 0.60 -8.03
CA GLY A 82 -6.75 1.51 -7.47
C GLY A 82 -6.28 2.29 -6.23
N LEU A 83 -5.21 1.84 -5.59
CA LEU A 83 -4.59 2.47 -4.42
C LEU A 83 -3.64 3.62 -4.77
N THR A 84 -3.25 3.79 -6.05
CA THR A 84 -2.29 4.82 -6.46
C THR A 84 -2.82 6.24 -6.31
N SER A 85 -4.14 6.44 -6.36
CA SER A 85 -4.76 7.77 -6.23
C SER A 85 -4.32 8.59 -5.01
N LEU A 86 -4.08 7.98 -3.83
CA LEU A 86 -3.54 8.71 -2.68
C LEU A 86 -2.03 8.95 -2.79
N ILE A 87 -1.30 8.06 -3.43
CA ILE A 87 0.13 8.25 -3.72
C ILE A 87 0.30 9.44 -4.67
N GLU A 88 -0.55 9.53 -5.69
CA GLU A 88 -0.61 10.63 -6.66
C GLU A 88 -1.03 11.95 -6.01
N ALA A 89 -1.94 11.90 -5.02
CA ALA A 89 -2.35 13.07 -4.26
C ALA A 89 -1.32 13.55 -3.22
N SER A 90 -0.21 12.82 -3.01
CA SER A 90 0.75 13.06 -1.93
C SER A 90 2.14 13.44 -2.45
N PRO A 91 2.34 14.68 -2.94
CA PRO A 91 3.60 15.07 -3.61
C PRO A 91 4.84 15.02 -2.70
N ALA A 92 4.66 15.12 -1.38
CA ALA A 92 5.73 15.07 -0.37
C ALA A 92 5.94 13.66 0.23
N LEU A 93 5.32 12.62 -0.36
CA LEU A 93 5.39 11.26 0.18
C LEU A 93 6.83 10.76 0.17
N GLN A 94 7.32 10.30 1.32
CA GLN A 94 8.68 9.79 1.51
C GLN A 94 8.71 8.29 1.70
N LYS A 95 7.68 7.74 2.35
CA LYS A 95 7.55 6.32 2.65
C LYS A 95 6.15 5.81 2.35
N PHE A 96 6.12 4.72 1.60
CA PHE A 96 4.91 3.97 1.32
C PHE A 96 5.00 2.57 1.92
N LYS A 97 3.95 2.13 2.62
CA LYS A 97 3.86 0.78 3.16
C LYS A 97 2.56 0.12 2.76
N LEU A 98 2.65 -1.08 2.18
CA LEU A 98 1.52 -1.97 1.95
C LEU A 98 1.57 -3.11 2.97
N GLU A 99 0.50 -3.32 3.71
CA GLU A 99 0.35 -4.40 4.68
C GLU A 99 -0.81 -5.30 4.28
N CYS A 100 -0.50 -6.50 3.78
CA CYS A 100 -1.48 -7.52 3.46
C CYS A 100 -1.82 -8.33 4.73
N VAL A 101 -3.07 -8.26 5.18
CA VAL A 101 -3.52 -8.88 6.43
C VAL A 101 -3.67 -10.39 6.31
N LEU A 102 -4.43 -10.84 5.32
CA LEU A 102 -4.64 -12.24 4.99
C LEU A 102 -4.35 -12.39 3.50
N THR A 103 -3.78 -13.52 3.12
CA THR A 103 -3.34 -13.79 1.75
C THR A 103 -3.89 -15.14 1.29
N GLU A 104 -4.98 -15.11 0.55
CA GLU A 104 -5.50 -16.30 -0.13
C GLU A 104 -4.97 -16.35 -1.55
N ALA A 105 -4.53 -17.54 -1.99
CA ALA A 105 -4.20 -17.77 -3.40
C ALA A 105 -5.46 -17.61 -4.25
N GLY A 106 -5.33 -16.91 -5.36
CA GLY A 106 -6.46 -16.40 -6.12
C GLY A 106 -6.27 -16.63 -7.61
N GLY A 107 -7.24 -16.16 -8.38
CA GLY A 107 -7.24 -16.35 -9.83
C GLY A 107 -6.18 -15.49 -10.52
N LYS A 108 -5.63 -16.00 -11.62
CA LYS A 108 -4.81 -15.19 -12.53
C LYS A 108 -5.70 -14.10 -13.14
N ARG A 109 -5.25 -12.85 -13.05
CA ARG A 109 -5.82 -11.73 -13.82
C ARG A 109 -4.85 -11.28 -14.90
N GLU A 110 -5.38 -10.64 -15.93
CA GLU A 110 -4.56 -9.95 -16.92
C GLU A 110 -3.75 -8.83 -16.27
N VAL A 111 -2.54 -8.65 -16.78
CA VAL A 111 -1.63 -7.63 -16.28
C VAL A 111 -2.15 -6.27 -16.73
N GLN A 112 -2.39 -5.36 -15.79
CA GLN A 112 -2.73 -3.97 -16.09
C GLN A 112 -1.47 -3.12 -16.01
N LYS A 113 -1.20 -2.37 -17.06
CA LYS A 113 -0.15 -1.35 -17.07
C LYS A 113 -0.81 0.02 -16.95
N VAL A 114 -0.41 0.77 -15.93
CA VAL A 114 -0.82 2.16 -15.71
C VAL A 114 0.44 3.00 -15.78
N GLU A 115 0.37 4.15 -16.44
CA GLU A 115 1.49 5.09 -16.49
C GLU A 115 1.84 5.56 -15.07
N GLY A 116 3.12 5.49 -14.72
CA GLY A 116 3.60 5.97 -13.42
C GLY A 116 3.40 7.47 -13.29
N TYR A 117 2.87 7.92 -12.14
CA TYR A 117 2.80 9.34 -11.81
C TYR A 117 4.10 9.79 -11.13
N PRO A 118 4.83 10.78 -11.67
CA PRO A 118 6.13 11.20 -11.13
C PRO A 118 6.10 11.54 -9.63
N ASN A 119 6.77 10.72 -8.82
CA ASN A 119 6.89 10.91 -7.38
C ASN A 119 8.37 11.14 -7.01
N LYS A 120 8.74 12.42 -6.85
CA LYS A 120 10.16 12.80 -6.62
C LYS A 120 10.63 12.58 -5.18
N ASN A 121 9.72 12.44 -4.23
CA ASN A 121 10.06 12.39 -2.81
C ASN A 121 10.04 10.98 -2.23
N LEU A 122 9.43 10.01 -2.94
CA LEU A 122 9.25 8.66 -2.44
C LEU A 122 10.60 7.93 -2.48
N LYS A 123 11.11 7.61 -1.28
CA LYS A 123 12.43 7.00 -1.05
C LYS A 123 12.33 5.56 -0.56
N GLU A 124 11.28 5.23 0.19
CA GLU A 124 11.11 3.91 0.80
C GLU A 124 9.76 3.30 0.43
N VAL A 125 9.80 2.05 -0.02
CA VAL A 125 8.62 1.19 -0.19
C VAL A 125 8.80 -0.07 0.64
N GLU A 126 7.77 -0.42 1.41
CA GLU A 126 7.71 -1.67 2.18
C GLU A 126 6.43 -2.43 1.82
N VAL A 127 6.56 -3.71 1.48
CA VAL A 127 5.44 -4.60 1.16
C VAL A 127 5.47 -5.79 2.12
N VAL A 128 4.49 -5.84 3.02
CA VAL A 128 4.33 -6.91 4.02
C VAL A 128 3.22 -7.85 3.59
N GLY A 129 3.48 -9.16 3.69
CA GLY A 129 2.57 -10.19 3.19
C GLY A 129 2.60 -10.31 1.67
N PHE A 130 3.78 -10.16 1.07
CA PHE A 130 3.99 -10.34 -0.36
C PHE A 130 3.63 -11.77 -0.78
N LEU A 131 2.90 -11.89 -1.89
CA LEU A 131 2.46 -13.14 -2.49
C LEU A 131 3.28 -13.52 -3.71
N GLY A 132 3.81 -12.52 -4.42
CA GLY A 132 4.47 -12.73 -5.70
C GLY A 132 3.51 -13.05 -6.82
N GLY A 133 2.26 -12.61 -6.68
CA GLY A 133 1.22 -12.70 -7.71
C GLY A 133 1.24 -11.49 -8.63
N THR A 134 0.23 -11.38 -9.50
CA THR A 134 0.11 -10.24 -10.42
C THR A 134 -0.15 -8.93 -9.66
N SER A 135 -0.93 -9.01 -8.58
CA SER A 135 -1.49 -7.85 -7.88
C SER A 135 -0.45 -6.97 -7.21
N ASP A 136 0.39 -7.57 -6.37
CA ASP A 136 1.47 -6.90 -5.64
C ASP A 136 2.62 -6.54 -6.58
N THR A 137 2.96 -7.42 -7.51
CA THR A 137 4.01 -7.16 -8.51
C THR A 137 3.71 -5.94 -9.38
N GLU A 138 2.48 -5.76 -9.85
CA GLU A 138 2.10 -4.58 -10.64
C GLU A 138 2.23 -3.29 -9.86
N LEU A 139 1.78 -3.27 -8.60
CA LEU A 139 1.91 -2.08 -7.76
C LEU A 139 3.38 -1.73 -7.54
N ILE A 140 4.23 -2.73 -7.28
CA ILE A 140 5.67 -2.50 -7.11
C ILE A 140 6.29 -1.99 -8.41
N ILE A 141 5.91 -2.52 -9.58
CA ILE A 141 6.39 -2.03 -10.88
C ILE A 141 5.97 -0.57 -11.08
N TYR A 142 4.70 -0.23 -10.85
CA TYR A 142 4.20 1.14 -10.91
C TYR A 142 5.02 2.06 -10.00
N LEU A 143 5.31 1.64 -8.76
CA LEU A 143 6.11 2.42 -7.81
C LEU A 143 7.56 2.59 -8.30
N LEU A 144 8.18 1.54 -8.83
CA LEU A 144 9.53 1.60 -9.38
C LEU A 144 9.63 2.42 -10.69
N GLU A 145 8.53 2.61 -11.41
CA GLU A 145 8.45 3.46 -12.60
C GLU A 145 8.12 4.92 -12.24
N SER A 146 7.36 5.15 -11.17
CA SER A 146 6.96 6.48 -10.71
C SER A 146 7.97 7.17 -9.79
N ALA A 147 8.68 6.41 -8.95
CA ALA A 147 9.55 6.93 -7.89
C ALA A 147 11.02 6.96 -8.33
N PHE A 148 11.43 8.07 -8.95
CA PHE A 148 12.80 8.25 -9.47
C PHE A 148 13.89 8.22 -8.39
N ASN A 149 13.56 8.69 -7.18
CA ASN A 149 14.49 8.76 -6.05
C ASN A 149 14.26 7.62 -5.04
N LEU A 150 13.69 6.49 -5.49
CA LEU A 150 13.51 5.35 -4.62
C LEU A 150 14.88 4.81 -4.19
N GLU A 151 15.13 4.78 -2.90
CA GLU A 151 16.38 4.32 -2.29
C GLU A 151 16.25 2.88 -1.80
N LYS A 152 15.05 2.48 -1.35
CA LYS A 152 14.83 1.19 -0.71
C LYS A 152 13.48 0.57 -1.03
N LEU A 153 13.50 -0.72 -1.36
CA LEU A 153 12.33 -1.59 -1.48
C LEU A 153 12.49 -2.81 -0.57
N VAL A 154 11.62 -2.91 0.43
CA VAL A 154 11.55 -4.05 1.35
C VAL A 154 10.37 -4.93 0.97
N ILE A 155 10.63 -6.23 0.76
CA ILE A 155 9.62 -7.24 0.49
C ILE A 155 9.64 -8.26 1.62
N ASP A 156 8.53 -8.37 2.33
CA ASP A 156 8.33 -9.34 3.39
C ASP A 156 7.23 -10.34 3.01
N PRO A 157 7.56 -11.62 2.80
CA PRO A 157 6.58 -12.66 2.50
C PRO A 157 5.60 -12.98 3.64
N CYS A 158 5.89 -12.57 4.88
CA CYS A 158 5.10 -12.90 6.05
C CYS A 158 3.84 -12.02 6.13
N PRO A 159 2.62 -12.59 6.12
CA PRO A 159 1.38 -11.84 6.26
C PRO A 159 1.31 -11.05 7.56
N LEU A 160 0.65 -9.88 7.55
CA LEU A 160 0.51 -9.06 8.74
C LEU A 160 -0.25 -9.81 9.86
N SER A 161 -1.24 -10.65 9.53
CA SER A 161 -1.99 -11.43 10.54
C SER A 161 -1.13 -12.44 11.31
N TRP A 162 0.04 -12.81 10.80
CA TRP A 162 0.92 -13.77 11.47
C TRP A 162 1.85 -13.10 12.48
N ARG A 163 2.02 -11.77 12.39
CA ARG A 163 2.93 -11.01 13.26
C ARG A 163 2.55 -11.13 14.74
N GLY A 164 3.55 -11.43 15.57
CA GLY A 164 3.37 -11.65 17.00
C GLY A 164 2.65 -12.95 17.35
N THR A 165 2.44 -13.83 16.37
CA THR A 165 1.86 -15.18 16.60
C THR A 165 2.92 -16.24 16.34
N PRO A 166 2.74 -17.49 16.81
CA PRO A 166 3.65 -18.59 16.48
C PRO A 166 3.83 -18.81 14.96
N TRP A 167 2.83 -18.45 14.15
CA TRP A 167 2.85 -18.59 12.69
C TRP A 167 3.88 -17.66 12.01
N GLU A 168 4.33 -16.59 12.67
CA GLU A 168 5.35 -15.68 12.13
C GLU A 168 6.64 -16.42 11.75
N PHE A 169 7.03 -17.39 12.57
CA PHE A 169 8.27 -18.15 12.45
C PHE A 169 8.11 -19.45 11.65
N VAL A 170 6.88 -19.79 11.26
CA VAL A 170 6.62 -20.97 10.44
C VAL A 170 6.97 -20.66 9.00
N GLU A 171 7.81 -21.53 8.40
CA GLU A 171 8.15 -21.47 6.98
C GLU A 171 7.15 -22.35 6.21
N THR A 172 6.09 -21.73 5.71
CA THR A 172 5.06 -22.41 4.90
C THR A 172 5.46 -22.47 3.43
N GLU A 173 4.89 -23.41 2.67
CA GLU A 173 5.12 -23.47 1.22
C GLU A 173 4.77 -22.15 0.52
N GLN A 174 3.73 -21.45 1.01
CA GLN A 174 3.33 -20.14 0.51
C GLN A 174 4.41 -19.08 0.73
N LYS A 175 5.00 -18.98 1.95
CA LYS A 175 6.11 -18.05 2.23
C LYS A 175 7.34 -18.38 1.38
N GLN A 176 7.67 -19.65 1.20
CA GLN A 176 8.76 -20.07 0.32
C GLN A 176 8.52 -19.72 -1.15
N ARG A 177 7.29 -19.90 -1.66
CA ARG A 177 6.90 -19.50 -3.02
C ARG A 177 6.98 -17.99 -3.20
N ALA A 178 6.44 -17.22 -2.27
CA ALA A 178 6.51 -15.76 -2.27
C ALA A 178 7.96 -15.25 -2.22
N ARG A 179 8.81 -15.83 -1.36
CA ARG A 179 10.25 -15.48 -1.29
C ARG A 179 10.98 -15.80 -2.60
N ARG A 180 10.71 -16.95 -3.22
CA ARG A 180 11.26 -17.30 -4.55
C ARG A 180 10.81 -16.30 -5.62
N SER A 181 9.54 -15.91 -5.61
CA SER A 181 9.01 -14.89 -6.53
C SER A 181 9.68 -13.53 -6.32
N ALA A 182 9.85 -13.09 -5.07
CA ALA A 182 10.55 -11.85 -4.74
C ALA A 182 12.01 -11.86 -5.22
N LEU A 183 12.71 -12.99 -5.05
CA LEU A 183 14.08 -13.17 -5.54
C LEU A 183 14.15 -13.10 -7.07
N GLN A 184 13.20 -13.71 -7.77
CA GLN A 184 13.09 -13.62 -9.23
C GLN A 184 12.79 -12.20 -9.69
N PHE A 185 11.85 -11.52 -9.02
CA PHE A 185 11.52 -10.13 -9.29
C PHE A 185 12.73 -9.21 -9.10
N ARG A 186 13.50 -9.38 -8.02
CA ARG A 186 14.75 -8.63 -7.83
C ARG A 186 15.73 -8.85 -8.97
N LYS A 187 15.86 -10.09 -9.47
CA LYS A 187 16.74 -10.38 -10.62
C LYS A 187 16.27 -9.69 -11.90
N THR A 188 14.96 -9.63 -12.15
CA THR A 188 14.43 -8.94 -13.34
C THR A 188 14.55 -7.41 -13.24
N GLN A 189 14.54 -6.86 -12.03
CA GLN A 189 14.70 -5.42 -11.78
C GLN A 189 16.15 -4.99 -11.52
N ALA A 190 17.13 -5.91 -11.56
CA ALA A 190 18.53 -5.65 -11.19
C ALA A 190 19.21 -4.54 -12.01
N ASN A 191 18.68 -4.20 -13.18
CA ASN A 191 19.20 -3.11 -14.02
C ASN A 191 18.84 -1.70 -13.50
N LYS A 192 17.96 -1.56 -12.49
CA LYS A 192 17.60 -0.27 -11.86
C LYS A 192 18.59 0.11 -10.74
N GLY A 193 19.89 0.04 -11.00
CA GLY A 193 21.03 -0.08 -10.07
C GLY A 193 21.22 0.93 -8.90
N SER A 194 20.20 1.67 -8.48
CA SER A 194 20.22 2.60 -7.34
C SER A 194 19.31 2.19 -6.18
N VAL A 195 18.39 1.24 -6.37
CA VAL A 195 17.44 0.83 -5.32
C VAL A 195 18.01 -0.34 -4.50
N GLU A 196 18.06 -0.20 -3.17
CA GLU A 196 18.34 -1.29 -2.23
C GLU A 196 17.13 -2.24 -2.16
N PHE A 197 17.28 -3.47 -2.67
CA PHE A 197 16.26 -4.52 -2.56
C PHE A 197 16.52 -5.43 -1.35
N VAL A 198 15.66 -5.34 -0.34
CA VAL A 198 15.70 -6.19 0.86
C VAL A 198 14.55 -7.19 0.81
N ILE A 199 14.86 -8.49 0.93
CA ILE A 199 13.86 -9.56 1.02
C ILE A 199 14.03 -10.21 2.38
N LEU A 200 12.96 -10.23 3.19
CA LEU A 200 12.95 -10.77 4.53
C LEU A 200 12.63 -12.27 4.57
#